data_AF-A0A0D6S1R5-F1
#
_entry.id   AF-A0A0D6S1R5-F1
#
_cell.length_a   1.000
_cell.length_b   1.000
_cell.length_c   1.000
_cell.angle_alpha   90.00
_cell.angle_beta   90.00
_cell.angle_gamma   90.00
#
_symmetry.space_group_name_H-M   'P 1'
#
loop_
_entity.id
_entity.type
_entity.pdbx_description
1 polymer ?
#
loop_
_entity_poly.entity_id
_entity_poly.type
_entity_poly.pdbx_seq_one_letter_code
_entity_poly.pdbx_strand_id
1 'polypeptide(L)' 'MLIPPRLSRADCERLDLDDSLAACRARFDLPAGDIYLDGNSLGAMPAHIPERMERVLRHEWAHGLIRS' A
#
# COMPACT_ATOMS: atom_id res chain seq x y z
N MET A 1 -29.70 -18.16 11.39
CA MET A 1 -28.43 -17.55 10.92
C MET A 1 -27.46 -18.69 10.69
N LEU A 2 -27.11 -19.00 9.44
CA LEU A 2 -26.20 -20.11 9.13
C LEU A 2 -24.76 -19.66 9.40
N ILE A 3 -24.01 -20.45 10.16
CA ILE A 3 -22.57 -20.22 10.36
C ILE A 3 -21.89 -20.55 9.01
N PRO A 4 -21.14 -19.61 8.41
CA PRO A 4 -20.40 -19.91 7.18
C PRO A 4 -19.39 -21.04 7.44
N PRO A 5 -19.12 -21.90 6.44
CA PRO A 5 -18.16 -22.97 6.58
C PRO A 5 -16.79 -22.40 6.98
N ARG A 6 -16.05 -23.14 7.81
CA ARG A 6 -14.67 -22.77 8.16
C ARG A 6 -13.82 -22.78 6.89
N LEU A 7 -13.21 -21.65 6.57
CA LEU A 7 -12.29 -21.53 5.45
C LEU A 7 -10.99 -22.29 5.76
N SER A 8 -10.50 -23.03 4.78
CA SER A 8 -9.16 -23.64 4.81
C SER A 8 -8.10 -22.67 4.28
N ARG A 9 -6.81 -23.01 4.47
CA ARG A 9 -5.71 -22.25 3.85
C ARG A 9 -5.81 -22.22 2.32
N ALA A 10 -6.20 -23.33 1.71
CA ALA A 10 -6.36 -23.44 0.26
C ALA A 10 -7.51 -22.55 -0.25
N ASP A 11 -8.57 -22.34 0.55
CA ASP A 11 -9.63 -21.40 0.20
C ASP A 11 -9.12 -19.96 0.18
N CYS A 12 -8.29 -19.55 1.14
CA CYS A 12 -7.67 -18.23 1.14
C CYS A 12 -6.73 -18.03 -0.07
N GLU A 13 -5.89 -19.03 -0.39
CA GLU A 13 -5.01 -18.95 -1.57
C GLU A 13 -5.80 -18.81 -2.87
N ARG A 14 -6.93 -19.49 -3.00
CA ARG A 14 -7.83 -19.32 -4.15
C ARG A 14 -8.43 -17.92 -4.20
N LEU A 15 -8.85 -17.37 -3.06
CA LEU A 15 -9.37 -16.00 -2.99
C LEU A 15 -8.31 -14.96 -3.38
N ASP A 16 -7.05 -15.17 -2.97
CA ASP A 16 -5.93 -14.30 -3.37
C ASP A 16 -5.67 -14.36 -4.88
N LEU A 17 -5.79 -15.55 -5.49
CA LEU A 17 -5.64 -15.73 -6.95
C LEU A 17 -6.78 -15.08 -7.74
N ASP A 18 -8.01 -15.12 -7.20
CA ASP A 18 -9.21 -14.59 -7.83
C ASP A 18 -9.39 -13.08 -7.57
N ASP A 19 -8.54 -12.45 -6.76
CA ASP A 19 -8.64 -11.03 -6.40
C ASP A 19 -8.22 -10.10 -7.55
N SER A 20 -9.21 -9.45 -8.17
CA SER A 20 -9.00 -8.42 -9.19
C SER A 20 -8.15 -7.22 -8.74
N LEU A 21 -7.99 -7.01 -7.43
CA LEU A 21 -7.19 -5.94 -6.83
C LEU A 21 -5.79 -6.39 -6.40
N ALA A 22 -5.40 -7.65 -6.57
CA ALA A 22 -4.12 -8.18 -6.12
C ALA A 22 -2.92 -7.34 -6.63
N ALA A 23 -3.01 -6.82 -7.86
CA ALA A 23 -1.99 -5.95 -8.45
C ALA A 23 -1.81 -4.60 -7.71
N CYS A 24 -2.82 -4.13 -6.98
CA CYS A 24 -2.71 -2.90 -6.17
C CYS A 24 -1.69 -3.03 -5.04
N ARG A 25 -1.43 -4.25 -4.54
CA ARG A 25 -0.42 -4.49 -3.50
C ARG A 25 0.96 -3.97 -3.90
N ALA A 26 1.33 -4.07 -5.17
CA ALA A 26 2.61 -3.58 -5.69
C ALA A 26 2.74 -2.04 -5.66
N ARG A 27 1.65 -1.30 -5.39
CA ARG A 27 1.68 0.16 -5.26
C ARG A 27 2.15 0.63 -3.88
N PHE A 28 2.41 -0.28 -2.96
CA PHE A 28 2.81 0.00 -1.58
C PHE A 28 4.17 -0.63 -1.28
N ASP A 29 4.97 0.08 -0.49
CA ASP A 29 6.19 -0.42 0.11
C ASP A 29 5.84 -1.10 1.44
N LEU A 30 5.95 -2.43 1.46
CA LEU A 30 5.59 -3.27 2.60
C LEU A 30 6.82 -4.10 3.03
N PRO A 31 7.18 -4.10 4.32
CA PRO A 31 8.25 -4.96 4.82
C PRO A 31 7.97 -6.43 4.51
N ALA A 32 9.01 -7.15 4.08
CA ALA A 32 8.90 -8.57 3.77
C ALA A 32 8.62 -9.38 5.05
N GLY A 33 7.60 -10.24 4.99
CA GLY A 33 7.25 -11.15 6.10
C GLY A 33 6.26 -10.57 7.11
N ASP A 34 5.95 -9.27 7.06
CA ASP A 34 5.01 -8.64 7.99
C ASP A 34 3.56 -8.78 7.52
N ILE A 35 2.68 -9.09 8.47
CA ILE A 35 1.21 -9.04 8.29
C ILE A 35 0.73 -7.74 8.95
N TYR A 36 0.65 -6.67 8.16
CA TYR A 36 0.30 -5.35 8.66
C TYR A 36 -1.23 -5.14 8.69
N LEU A 37 -1.82 -5.13 9.88
CA LEU A 37 -3.28 -5.07 10.10
C LEU A 37 -3.77 -3.76 10.75
N ASP A 38 -2.90 -2.76 10.94
CA ASP A 38 -3.25 -1.46 11.55
C ASP A 38 -3.21 -0.30 10.54
N GLY A 39 -3.53 -0.59 9.28
CA GLY A 39 -3.57 0.40 8.19
C GLY A 39 -4.63 1.51 8.38
N ASN A 40 -5.57 1.31 9.29
CA ASN A 40 -6.54 2.31 9.75
C ASN A 40 -5.91 3.41 10.60
N SER A 41 -4.79 3.12 11.27
CA SER A 41 -4.05 4.07 12.10
C SER A 41 -2.99 4.79 11.26
N LEU A 42 -2.15 4.00 10.59
CA LEU A 42 -1.13 4.50 9.67
C LEU A 42 -1.18 3.72 8.35
N GLY A 43 -1.55 4.38 7.26
CA GLY A 43 -1.53 3.73 5.95
C GLY A 43 -0.12 3.30 5.55
N ALA A 44 0.00 2.12 4.94
CA ALA A 44 1.26 1.68 4.32
C ALA A 44 1.73 2.71 3.29
N MET A 45 3.05 2.94 3.20
CA MET A 45 3.60 3.96 2.32
C MET A 45 3.37 3.58 0.85
N PRO A 46 2.73 4.42 0.02
CA PRO A 46 2.69 4.19 -1.41
C PRO A 46 4.10 4.28 -2.01
N ALA A 47 4.46 3.34 -2.89
CA ALA A 47 5.82 3.16 -3.41
C ALA A 47 6.38 4.37 -4.17
N HIS A 48 5.51 5.23 -4.72
CA HIS A 48 5.92 6.43 -5.47
C HIS A 48 6.22 7.65 -4.57
N ILE A 49 5.87 7.59 -3.28
CA ILE A 49 6.00 8.74 -2.38
C ILE A 49 7.46 9.17 -2.16
N PRO A 50 8.45 8.27 -1.99
CA PRO A 50 9.84 8.68 -1.83
C PRO A 50 10.35 9.58 -2.96
N GLU A 51 10.13 9.20 -4.21
CA GLU A 51 10.54 9.98 -5.38
C GLU A 51 9.79 11.33 -5.45
N ARG A 52 8.48 11.33 -5.19
CA ARG A 52 7.69 12.57 -5.16
C ARG A 52 8.20 13.53 -4.09
N MET A 53 8.50 13.04 -2.90
CA MET A 53 9.02 13.84 -1.79
C MET A 53 10.42 14.37 -2.08
N GLU A 54 11.30 13.57 -2.69
CA GLU A 54 12.61 14.04 -3.12
C GLU A 54 12.48 15.21 -4.11
N ARG A 55 11.57 15.11 -5.09
CA ARG A 55 11.31 16.21 -6.03
C ARG A 55 10.84 17.47 -5.32
N VAL A 56 9.89 17.34 -4.38
CA VAL A 56 9.38 18.47 -3.59
C VAL A 56 10.52 19.16 -2.84
N LEU A 57 11.34 18.38 -2.13
CA LEU A 57 12.41 18.94 -1.29
C LEU A 57 13.52 19.58 -2.13
N ARG A 58 14.03 18.86 -3.14
CA ARG A 58 15.23 19.26 -3.88
C ARG A 58 14.99 20.29 -4.97
N HIS A 59 13.78 20.35 -5.52
CA HIS A 59 13.49 21.20 -6.67
C HIS A 59 12.45 22.26 -6.32
N GLU A 60 11.28 21.82 -5.83
CA GLU A 60 10.14 22.71 -5.66
C GLU A 60 10.38 23.67 -4.48
N TRP A 61 10.70 23.15 -3.30
CA TRP A 61 10.93 23.99 -2.12
C TRP A 61 12.29 24.71 -2.16
N ALA A 62 13.36 24.02 -2.56
CA ALA A 62 14.70 24.60 -2.59
C ALA A 62 14.85 25.77 -3.60
N HIS A 63 14.12 25.75 -4.72
CA HIS A 63 14.31 26.71 -5.81
C HIS A 63 13.06 27.50 -6.21
N GLY A 64 11.86 27.04 -5.83
CA GLY A 64 10.58 27.68 -6.13
C GLY A 64 10.25 28.89 -5.25
N LEU A 65 11.23 29.78 -5.04
CA LEU A 65 11.00 31.03 -4.32
C LEU A 65 10.01 31.92 -5.09
N ILE A 66 9.13 32.62 -4.36
CA ILE A 66 8.15 33.55 -4.93
C ILE A 66 8.90 34.74 -5.54
N ARG A 67 8.59 35.09 -6.79
CA ARG A 67 9.23 36.20 -7.53
C ARG A 67 8.25 37.25 -8.06
N SER A 68 7.02 37.28 -7.56
CA SER A 68 6.02 38.34 -7.80
C SER A 68 4.90 38.28 -6.80
#